data_AF-A0A0L9TMB6-F1
#
_entry.id   AF-A0A0L9TMB6-F1
#
_cell.length_a   1.000
_cell.length_b   1.000
_cell.length_c   1.000
_cell.angle_alpha   90.00
_cell.angle_beta   90.00
_cell.angle_gamma   90.00
#
_symmetry.space_group_name_H-M   'P 1'
#
loop_
_entity.id
_entity.type
_entity.pdbx_description
1 polymer ?
#
loop_
_entity_poly.entity_id
_entity_poly.type
_entity_poly.pdbx_seq_one_letter_code
_entity_poly.pdbx_strand_id
1 'polypeptide(L)'
;MTDPAEEAAYIEKLYEYGEQLNNAKDKSQNVQDYQGIIDAAKTSVKAKQLAAQLIPKFYKFFPDLSGPALDAHLDLVEAEELGVRVQAIRGLPLFCKDTPENIGKMVDILVQILGSEEFVERDAVHKALMSLLRQDVKASLTALFKHIGSVEEPSTDDVIREKVINFVRDKVFPIKAELLKPQEEMERHITDLIKKSLEDVTGIEFRMFMDFLKSLSLFGEKAPAERMKELIGIIEGQADLDAQFNVSDADHIDRLISCLHMALPFVVRGASSSKFLNYINKYIIPVFDQLPGERKVDLLRSLAEFSPYTTPQDSRQMLPSIVQLLKKYMTWKKTGEEMNFTYVECLLYTFHHLAHKVPNATNSLCGYKIVTGQPSDRLGEDFSEHYNDFTESHICKYYKRIYEGVSGWYPDFTRELQDRFLDVY
;
A
#
# COMPACT_ATOMS: atom_id res chain seq x y z
N MET A 1 -15.42 -50.96 -9.42
CA MET A 1 -15.12 -50.82 -10.86
C MET A 1 -16.44 -51.00 -11.60
N THR A 2 -16.94 -49.93 -12.21
CA THR A 2 -18.15 -49.93 -13.04
C THR A 2 -17.88 -50.72 -14.33
N ASP A 3 -18.88 -51.44 -14.85
CA ASP A 3 -18.76 -52.16 -16.12
C ASP A 3 -18.48 -51.15 -17.26
N PRO A 4 -17.45 -51.36 -18.12
CA PRO A 4 -17.18 -50.49 -19.27
C PRO A 4 -18.40 -50.24 -20.17
N ALA A 5 -19.32 -51.19 -20.29
CA ALA A 5 -20.54 -51.03 -21.07
C ALA A 5 -21.55 -50.09 -20.38
N GLU A 6 -21.69 -50.19 -19.05
CA GLU A 6 -22.51 -49.28 -18.26
C GLU A 6 -21.93 -47.87 -18.26
N GLU A 7 -20.59 -47.73 -18.16
CA GLU A 7 -19.92 -46.43 -18.25
C GLU A 7 -20.20 -45.72 -19.59
N ALA A 8 -20.13 -46.46 -20.71
CA ALA A 8 -20.45 -45.90 -22.02
C ALA A 8 -21.90 -45.41 -22.10
N ALA A 9 -22.85 -46.18 -21.55
CA ALA A 9 -24.26 -45.81 -21.52
C ALA A 9 -24.51 -44.54 -20.69
N TYR A 10 -23.84 -44.38 -19.54
CA TYR A 10 -23.94 -43.16 -18.73
C TYR A 10 -23.43 -41.93 -19.48
N ILE A 11 -22.33 -42.07 -20.21
CA ILE A 11 -21.72 -40.97 -20.98
C ILE A 11 -22.62 -40.57 -22.16
N GLU A 12 -23.16 -41.55 -22.90
CA GLU A 12 -24.08 -41.29 -24.01
C GLU A 12 -25.32 -40.54 -23.52
N LYS A 13 -25.92 -40.98 -22.41
CA LYS A 13 -27.08 -40.33 -21.81
C LYS A 13 -26.78 -38.90 -21.35
N LEU A 14 -25.60 -38.64 -20.82
CA LEU A 14 -25.14 -37.28 -20.47
C LEU A 14 -25.06 -36.36 -21.69
N TYR A 15 -24.58 -36.88 -22.83
CA TYR A 15 -24.58 -36.12 -24.09
C TYR A 15 -26.00 -35.85 -24.57
N GLU A 16 -26.90 -36.84 -24.50
CA GLU A 16 -28.32 -36.68 -24.84
C GLU A 16 -28.98 -35.58 -24.00
N TYR A 17 -28.82 -35.62 -22.68
CA TYR A 17 -29.35 -34.59 -21.77
C TYR A 17 -28.80 -33.20 -22.15
N GLY A 18 -27.50 -33.11 -22.38
CA GLY A 18 -26.85 -31.86 -22.78
C GLY A 18 -27.36 -31.31 -24.11
N GLU A 19 -27.60 -32.19 -25.10
CA GLU A 19 -28.11 -31.82 -26.41
C GLU A 19 -29.57 -31.39 -26.36
N GLN A 20 -30.42 -32.15 -25.65
CA GLN A 20 -31.82 -31.82 -25.42
C GLN A 20 -31.97 -30.45 -24.76
N LEU A 21 -31.19 -30.18 -23.72
CA LEU A 21 -31.18 -28.87 -23.06
C LEU A 21 -30.67 -27.75 -23.98
N ASN A 22 -29.66 -28.00 -24.82
CA ASN A 22 -29.21 -26.98 -25.77
C ASN A 22 -30.31 -26.63 -26.79
N ASN A 23 -30.98 -27.65 -27.34
CA ASN A 23 -31.98 -27.53 -28.39
C ASN A 23 -33.37 -27.12 -27.88
N ALA A 24 -33.63 -27.25 -26.59
CA ALA A 24 -34.89 -26.84 -25.97
C ALA A 24 -35.14 -25.34 -26.13
N LYS A 25 -36.36 -24.99 -26.58
CA LYS A 25 -36.85 -23.61 -26.67
C LYS A 25 -36.99 -22.96 -25.29
N ASP A 26 -37.62 -23.69 -24.38
CA ASP A 26 -37.67 -23.36 -22.96
C ASP A 26 -36.94 -24.47 -22.19
N LYS A 27 -35.78 -24.12 -21.64
CA LYS A 27 -34.91 -25.05 -20.91
C LYS A 27 -35.52 -25.44 -19.58
N SER A 28 -36.25 -24.54 -18.93
CA SER A 28 -36.81 -24.74 -17.59
C SER A 28 -37.78 -25.92 -17.49
N GLN A 29 -38.39 -26.33 -18.61
CA GLN A 29 -39.32 -27.47 -18.67
C GLN A 29 -38.60 -28.83 -18.60
N ASN A 30 -37.30 -28.89 -18.86
CA ASN A 30 -36.53 -30.13 -18.98
C ASN A 30 -35.82 -30.47 -17.66
N VAL A 31 -36.59 -30.44 -16.57
CA VAL A 31 -36.08 -30.63 -15.20
C VAL A 31 -35.43 -32.00 -15.04
N GLN A 32 -36.00 -33.03 -15.65
CA GLN A 32 -35.48 -34.41 -15.57
C GLN A 32 -34.11 -34.55 -16.24
N ASP A 33 -33.88 -33.84 -17.35
CA ASP A 33 -32.60 -33.90 -18.06
C ASP A 33 -31.51 -33.21 -17.25
N TYR A 34 -31.83 -32.07 -16.63
CA TYR A 34 -30.89 -31.39 -15.74
C TYR A 34 -30.61 -32.19 -14.46
N GLN A 35 -31.62 -32.80 -13.85
CA GLN A 35 -31.43 -33.72 -12.72
C GLN A 35 -30.56 -34.91 -13.13
N GLY A 36 -30.77 -35.47 -14.32
CA GLY A 36 -29.97 -36.56 -14.85
C GLY A 36 -28.48 -36.19 -15.00
N ILE A 37 -28.18 -34.95 -15.40
CA ILE A 37 -26.80 -34.42 -15.44
C ILE A 37 -26.20 -34.34 -14.03
N ILE A 38 -26.96 -33.85 -13.05
CA ILE A 38 -26.51 -33.77 -11.64
C ILE A 38 -26.22 -35.16 -11.08
N ASP A 39 -27.12 -36.13 -11.31
CA ASP A 39 -26.96 -37.49 -10.81
C ASP A 39 -25.76 -38.20 -11.43
N ALA A 40 -25.50 -37.95 -12.72
CA ALA A 40 -24.37 -38.53 -13.44
C ALA A 40 -23.00 -38.05 -12.90
N ALA A 41 -22.95 -36.92 -12.19
CA ALA A 41 -21.75 -36.44 -11.50
C ALA A 41 -21.21 -37.41 -10.43
N LYS A 42 -21.97 -38.42 -10.03
CA LYS A 42 -21.59 -39.40 -9.00
C LYS A 42 -21.08 -40.73 -9.58
N THR A 43 -20.90 -40.80 -10.89
CA THR A 43 -20.63 -42.07 -11.60
C THR A 43 -19.16 -42.20 -12.00
N SER A 44 -18.85 -42.35 -13.30
CA SER A 44 -17.48 -42.56 -13.79
C SER A 44 -16.67 -41.26 -13.88
N VAL A 45 -15.35 -41.38 -14.00
CA VAL A 45 -14.43 -40.22 -14.15
C VAL A 45 -14.81 -39.36 -15.37
N LYS A 46 -15.12 -39.99 -16.51
CA LYS A 46 -15.53 -39.26 -17.72
C LYS A 46 -16.89 -38.59 -17.54
N ALA A 47 -17.84 -39.26 -16.88
CA ALA A 47 -19.13 -38.69 -16.57
C ALA A 47 -19.00 -37.48 -15.63
N LYS A 48 -18.18 -37.57 -14.58
CA LYS A 48 -17.81 -36.44 -13.70
C LYS A 48 -17.26 -35.26 -14.48
N GLN A 49 -16.30 -35.48 -15.39
CA GLN A 49 -15.70 -34.42 -16.22
C GLN A 49 -16.73 -33.74 -17.14
N LEU A 50 -17.68 -34.50 -17.68
CA LEU A 50 -18.73 -33.96 -18.54
C LEU A 50 -19.79 -33.22 -17.71
N ALA A 51 -20.20 -33.78 -16.57
CA ALA A 51 -21.12 -33.15 -15.64
C ALA A 51 -20.57 -31.81 -15.13
N ALA A 52 -19.28 -31.73 -14.78
CA ALA A 52 -18.59 -30.48 -14.40
C ALA A 52 -18.70 -29.35 -15.46
N GLN A 53 -18.94 -29.69 -16.73
CA GLN A 53 -19.17 -28.71 -17.80
C GLN A 53 -20.64 -28.33 -17.94
N LEU A 54 -21.54 -29.30 -17.77
CA LEU A 54 -22.96 -29.16 -18.07
C LEU A 54 -23.75 -28.57 -16.90
N ILE A 55 -23.45 -28.96 -15.65
CA ILE A 55 -24.12 -28.44 -14.45
C ILE A 55 -24.11 -26.91 -14.43
N PRO A 56 -22.93 -26.24 -14.40
CA PRO A 56 -22.87 -24.78 -14.38
C PRO A 56 -23.55 -24.11 -15.58
N LYS A 57 -23.52 -24.77 -16.75
CA LYS A 57 -24.03 -24.21 -18.01
C LYS A 57 -25.54 -24.02 -18.00
N PHE A 58 -26.27 -24.91 -17.34
CA PHE A 58 -27.74 -24.89 -17.31
C PHE A 58 -28.33 -24.43 -15.98
N TYR A 59 -27.51 -24.25 -14.95
CA TYR A 59 -27.89 -23.85 -13.59
C TYR A 59 -29.01 -22.80 -13.51
N LYS A 60 -28.88 -21.68 -14.22
CA LYS A 60 -29.82 -20.55 -14.14
C LYS A 60 -31.27 -20.89 -14.53
N PHE A 61 -31.48 -21.96 -15.30
CA PHE A 61 -32.81 -22.33 -15.79
C PHE A 61 -33.59 -23.16 -14.78
N PHE A 62 -32.95 -23.62 -13.69
CA PHE A 62 -33.53 -24.54 -12.71
C PHE A 62 -33.33 -24.06 -11.26
N PRO A 63 -33.98 -22.96 -10.84
CA PRO A 63 -33.83 -22.43 -9.48
C PRO A 63 -34.14 -23.45 -8.38
N ASP A 64 -35.12 -24.32 -8.61
CA ASP A 64 -35.54 -25.36 -7.65
C ASP A 64 -34.47 -26.45 -7.44
N LEU A 65 -33.53 -26.58 -8.39
CA LEU A 65 -32.40 -27.52 -8.33
C LEU A 65 -31.08 -26.83 -8.00
N SER A 66 -31.10 -25.55 -7.60
CA SER A 66 -29.90 -24.76 -7.29
C SER A 66 -29.02 -25.38 -6.21
N GLY A 67 -29.60 -25.77 -5.07
CA GLY A 67 -28.90 -26.44 -3.97
C GLY A 67 -28.23 -27.74 -4.42
N PRO A 68 -29.00 -28.75 -4.90
CA PRO A 68 -28.45 -30.01 -5.37
C PRO A 68 -27.39 -29.86 -6.47
N ALA A 69 -27.57 -28.92 -7.40
CA ALA A 69 -26.61 -28.66 -8.47
C ALA A 69 -25.29 -28.09 -7.93
N LEU A 70 -25.37 -27.16 -6.98
CA LEU A 70 -24.20 -26.55 -6.39
C LEU A 70 -23.44 -27.56 -5.52
N ASP A 71 -24.14 -28.31 -4.67
CA ASP A 71 -23.55 -29.34 -3.82
C ASP A 71 -22.84 -30.41 -4.66
N ALA A 72 -23.52 -30.94 -5.70
CA ALA A 72 -22.91 -31.90 -6.61
C ALA A 72 -21.70 -31.33 -7.35
N HIS A 73 -21.69 -30.04 -7.69
CA HIS A 73 -20.53 -29.42 -8.34
C HIS A 73 -19.37 -29.19 -7.37
N LEU A 74 -19.64 -28.90 -6.09
CA LEU A 74 -18.62 -28.81 -5.05
C LEU A 74 -17.97 -30.17 -4.79
N ASP A 75 -18.75 -31.26 -4.79
CA ASP A 75 -18.20 -32.63 -4.73
C ASP A 75 -17.19 -32.88 -5.87
N LEU A 76 -17.43 -32.31 -7.07
CA LEU A 76 -16.50 -32.43 -8.21
C LEU A 76 -15.24 -31.57 -8.05
N VAL A 77 -15.34 -30.43 -7.35
CA VAL A 77 -14.17 -29.59 -7.01
C VAL A 77 -13.23 -30.32 -6.04
N GLU A 78 -13.78 -31.18 -5.18
CA GLU A 78 -13.03 -31.98 -4.21
C GLU A 78 -12.72 -33.41 -4.68
N ALA A 79 -13.04 -33.75 -5.93
CA ALA A 79 -12.85 -35.10 -6.47
C ALA A 79 -11.38 -35.58 -6.43
N GLU A 80 -11.15 -36.88 -6.28
CA GLU A 80 -9.77 -37.44 -6.25
C GLU A 80 -9.01 -37.24 -7.56
N GLU A 81 -9.73 -37.22 -8.69
CA GLU A 81 -9.14 -37.14 -10.01
C GLU A 81 -8.84 -35.68 -10.41
N LEU A 82 -7.55 -35.35 -10.59
CA LEU A 82 -7.09 -34.01 -10.99
C LEU A 82 -7.84 -33.45 -12.21
N GLY A 83 -8.09 -34.28 -13.21
CA GLY A 83 -8.80 -33.88 -14.42
C GLY A 83 -10.27 -33.52 -14.18
N VAL A 84 -10.92 -34.06 -13.14
CA VAL A 84 -12.28 -33.69 -12.73
C VAL A 84 -12.24 -32.36 -12.00
N ARG A 85 -11.36 -32.22 -10.99
CA ARG A 85 -11.22 -30.97 -10.21
C ARG A 85 -10.94 -29.77 -11.09
N VAL A 86 -9.98 -29.88 -12.00
CA VAL A 86 -9.63 -28.80 -12.94
C VAL A 86 -10.82 -28.38 -13.80
N GLN A 87 -11.65 -29.34 -14.23
CA GLN A 87 -12.82 -29.03 -15.05
C GLN A 87 -13.92 -28.37 -14.21
N ALA A 88 -14.13 -28.83 -12.97
CA ALA A 88 -15.08 -28.25 -12.04
C ALA A 88 -14.69 -26.81 -11.67
N ILE A 89 -13.41 -26.54 -11.37
CA ILE A 89 -12.86 -25.21 -11.09
C ILE A 89 -13.12 -24.24 -12.26
N ARG A 90 -12.87 -24.68 -13.50
CA ARG A 90 -13.14 -23.87 -14.70
C ARG A 90 -14.62 -23.58 -14.90
N GLY A 91 -15.50 -24.43 -14.37
CA GLY A 91 -16.95 -24.28 -14.42
C GLY A 91 -17.51 -23.28 -13.39
N LEU A 92 -16.81 -23.01 -12.28
CA LEU A 92 -17.32 -22.15 -11.19
C LEU A 92 -17.78 -20.76 -11.67
N PRO A 93 -17.06 -20.04 -12.56
CA PRO A 93 -17.52 -18.73 -13.02
C PRO A 93 -18.83 -18.73 -13.81
N LEU A 94 -19.25 -19.88 -14.35
CA LEU A 94 -20.46 -19.98 -15.15
C LEU A 94 -21.73 -19.93 -14.28
N PHE A 95 -21.65 -20.34 -13.01
CA PHE A 95 -22.76 -20.17 -12.08
C PHE A 95 -23.14 -18.69 -11.96
N CYS A 96 -22.16 -17.78 -11.99
CA CYS A 96 -22.37 -16.36 -11.75
C CYS A 96 -22.90 -15.56 -12.95
N LYS A 97 -22.87 -16.10 -14.17
CA LYS A 97 -23.14 -15.34 -15.41
C LYS A 97 -24.49 -14.62 -15.41
N ASP A 98 -25.50 -15.24 -14.81
CA ASP A 98 -26.86 -14.70 -14.69
C ASP A 98 -27.35 -14.73 -13.22
N THR A 99 -26.46 -15.03 -12.27
CA THR A 99 -26.73 -15.02 -10.82
C THR A 99 -25.57 -14.33 -10.07
N PRO A 100 -25.45 -12.99 -10.20
CA PRO A 100 -24.32 -12.23 -9.64
C PRO A 100 -24.21 -12.36 -8.10
N GLU A 101 -25.30 -12.68 -7.41
CA GLU A 101 -25.33 -12.96 -5.98
C GLU A 101 -24.40 -14.12 -5.56
N ASN A 102 -24.07 -15.04 -6.49
CA ASN A 102 -23.18 -16.16 -6.22
C ASN A 102 -21.69 -15.79 -6.32
N ILE A 103 -21.33 -14.60 -6.82
CA ILE A 103 -19.93 -14.23 -7.08
C ILE A 103 -19.09 -14.31 -5.82
N GLY A 104 -19.56 -13.75 -4.70
CA GLY A 104 -18.83 -13.79 -3.43
C GLY A 104 -18.51 -15.22 -3.00
N LYS A 105 -19.52 -16.10 -3.03
CA LYS A 105 -19.37 -17.53 -2.68
C LYS A 105 -18.37 -18.24 -3.61
N MET A 106 -18.43 -17.99 -4.92
CA MET A 106 -17.50 -18.62 -5.87
C MET A 106 -16.07 -18.12 -5.71
N VAL A 107 -15.88 -16.84 -5.41
CA VAL A 107 -14.55 -16.30 -5.07
C VAL A 107 -14.03 -16.95 -3.79
N ASP A 108 -14.86 -17.07 -2.74
CA ASP A 108 -14.47 -17.71 -1.48
C ASP A 108 -13.98 -19.16 -1.71
N ILE A 109 -14.72 -19.94 -2.48
CA ILE A 109 -14.32 -21.32 -2.85
C ILE A 109 -13.00 -21.33 -3.62
N LEU A 110 -12.86 -20.49 -4.65
CA LEU A 110 -11.65 -20.41 -5.47
C LEU A 110 -10.42 -20.00 -4.66
N VAL A 111 -10.59 -19.10 -3.67
CA VAL A 111 -9.50 -18.68 -2.79
C VAL A 111 -8.99 -19.83 -1.94
N GLN A 112 -9.87 -20.71 -1.42
CA GLN A 112 -9.43 -21.90 -0.69
C GLN A 112 -8.57 -22.82 -1.57
N ILE A 113 -8.90 -22.93 -2.86
CA ILE A 113 -8.17 -23.79 -3.81
C ILE A 113 -6.86 -23.13 -4.29
N LEU A 114 -6.72 -21.80 -4.14
CA LEU A 114 -5.51 -21.07 -4.52
C LEU A 114 -4.25 -21.60 -3.79
N GLY A 115 -4.43 -22.21 -2.62
CA GLY A 115 -3.40 -22.89 -1.85
C GLY A 115 -2.89 -24.22 -2.44
N SER A 116 -3.54 -24.75 -3.49
CA SER A 116 -3.17 -26.04 -4.09
C SER A 116 -1.70 -26.10 -4.54
N GLU A 117 -1.04 -27.22 -4.27
CA GLU A 117 0.33 -27.47 -4.73
C GLU A 117 0.39 -27.79 -6.23
N GLU A 118 -0.71 -28.28 -6.79
CA GLU A 118 -0.83 -28.67 -8.19
C GLU A 118 -0.88 -27.45 -9.10
N PHE A 119 0.12 -27.33 -9.99
CA PHE A 119 0.24 -26.18 -10.89
C PHE A 119 -0.97 -26.01 -11.82
N VAL A 120 -1.51 -27.13 -12.32
CA VAL A 120 -2.64 -27.12 -13.28
C VAL A 120 -3.92 -26.63 -12.60
N GLU A 121 -4.13 -26.97 -11.34
CA GLU A 121 -5.25 -26.44 -10.54
C GLU A 121 -5.08 -24.96 -10.28
N ARG A 122 -3.91 -24.52 -9.82
CA ARG A 122 -3.66 -23.09 -9.59
C ARG A 122 -3.87 -22.26 -10.85
N ASP A 123 -3.43 -22.74 -12.02
CA ASP A 123 -3.71 -22.07 -13.30
C ASP A 123 -5.21 -22.00 -13.61
N ALA A 124 -5.96 -23.07 -13.33
CA ALA A 124 -7.41 -23.08 -13.48
C ALA A 124 -8.10 -22.10 -12.52
N VAL A 125 -7.66 -22.04 -11.25
CA VAL A 125 -8.16 -21.09 -10.25
C VAL A 125 -7.88 -19.65 -10.69
N HIS A 126 -6.66 -19.34 -11.12
CA HIS A 126 -6.32 -18.00 -11.62
C HIS A 126 -7.22 -17.58 -12.78
N LYS A 127 -7.46 -18.48 -13.75
CA LYS A 127 -8.36 -18.21 -14.88
C LYS A 127 -9.81 -18.02 -14.44
N ALA A 128 -10.27 -18.82 -13.47
CA ALA A 128 -11.61 -18.72 -12.92
C ALA A 128 -11.83 -17.40 -12.15
N LEU A 129 -10.92 -17.03 -11.25
CA LEU A 129 -10.93 -15.74 -10.54
C LEU A 129 -10.90 -14.57 -11.51
N MET A 130 -10.04 -14.64 -12.54
CA MET A 130 -9.99 -13.63 -13.59
C MET A 130 -11.26 -13.54 -14.43
N SER A 131 -12.02 -14.63 -14.58
CA SER A 131 -13.34 -14.62 -15.21
C SER A 131 -14.37 -13.94 -14.32
N LEU A 132 -14.39 -14.24 -13.01
CA LEU A 132 -15.30 -13.61 -12.05
C LEU A 132 -15.05 -12.11 -11.94
N LEU A 133 -13.78 -11.69 -11.85
CA LEU A 133 -13.39 -10.28 -11.86
C LEU A 133 -13.92 -9.53 -13.08
N ARG A 134 -13.95 -10.16 -14.27
CA ARG A 134 -14.50 -9.55 -15.48
C ARG A 134 -16.03 -9.54 -15.54
N GLN A 135 -16.69 -10.42 -14.80
CA GLN A 135 -18.15 -10.42 -14.69
C GLN A 135 -18.62 -9.34 -13.72
N ASP A 136 -18.02 -9.26 -12.53
CA ASP A 136 -18.27 -8.20 -11.56
C ASP A 136 -16.99 -7.89 -10.79
N VAL A 137 -16.37 -6.78 -11.15
CA VAL A 137 -15.10 -6.33 -10.55
C VAL A 137 -15.32 -5.97 -9.08
N LYS A 138 -16.42 -5.31 -8.76
CA LYS A 138 -16.68 -4.76 -7.42
C LYS A 138 -16.94 -5.89 -6.44
N ALA A 139 -17.84 -6.81 -6.76
CA ALA A 139 -18.14 -7.96 -5.92
C ALA A 139 -16.92 -8.87 -5.77
N SER A 140 -16.20 -9.14 -6.86
CA SER A 140 -15.03 -10.03 -6.82
C SER A 140 -13.86 -9.44 -6.02
N LEU A 141 -13.54 -8.15 -6.18
CA LEU A 141 -12.52 -7.50 -5.36
C LEU A 141 -12.91 -7.45 -3.89
N THR A 142 -14.18 -7.17 -3.58
CA THR A 142 -14.66 -7.16 -2.20
C THR A 142 -14.47 -8.53 -1.55
N ALA A 143 -14.84 -9.60 -2.25
CA ALA A 143 -14.64 -10.96 -1.76
C ALA A 143 -13.15 -11.32 -1.62
N LEU A 144 -12.30 -10.97 -2.59
CA LEU A 144 -10.85 -11.22 -2.49
C LEU A 144 -10.23 -10.50 -1.28
N PHE A 145 -10.53 -9.22 -1.09
CA PHE A 145 -9.96 -8.43 0.02
C PHE A 145 -10.45 -8.89 1.39
N LYS A 146 -11.62 -9.54 1.48
CA LYS A 146 -12.07 -10.21 2.72
C LYS A 146 -11.05 -11.25 3.21
N HIS A 147 -10.39 -11.98 2.30
CA HIS A 147 -9.36 -12.98 2.65
C HIS A 147 -7.98 -12.38 2.94
N ILE A 148 -7.74 -11.14 2.51
CA ILE A 148 -6.57 -10.37 2.95
C ILE A 148 -6.74 -9.96 4.41
N GLY A 149 -7.99 -9.68 4.81
CA GLY A 149 -8.37 -9.33 6.17
C GLY A 149 -8.45 -7.82 6.38
N SER A 150 -9.05 -7.47 7.50
CA SER A 150 -9.18 -6.11 8.03
C SER A 150 -9.17 -6.13 9.55
N VAL A 151 -9.20 -4.96 10.18
CA VAL A 151 -9.30 -4.80 11.64
C VAL A 151 -10.52 -5.52 12.22
N GLU A 152 -11.66 -5.38 11.54
CA GLU A 152 -12.95 -5.92 11.98
C GLU A 152 -13.05 -7.43 11.72
N GLU A 153 -12.41 -7.87 10.63
CA GLU A 153 -12.40 -9.27 10.18
C GLU A 153 -10.97 -9.65 9.78
N PRO A 154 -10.09 -9.98 10.75
CA PRO A 154 -8.72 -10.39 10.45
C PRO A 154 -8.71 -11.72 9.69
N SER A 155 -7.70 -11.91 8.84
CA SER A 155 -7.53 -13.20 8.16
C SER A 155 -7.19 -14.29 9.19
N THR A 156 -7.81 -15.45 9.05
CA THR A 156 -7.57 -16.61 9.92
C THR A 156 -6.54 -17.57 9.35
N ASP A 157 -6.07 -17.34 8.12
CA ASP A 157 -5.12 -18.18 7.40
C ASP A 157 -4.09 -17.32 6.66
N ASP A 158 -2.90 -17.20 7.25
CA ASP A 158 -1.79 -16.41 6.70
C ASP A 158 -1.30 -16.93 5.35
N VAL A 159 -1.41 -18.24 5.09
CA VAL A 159 -1.00 -18.83 3.81
C VAL A 159 -1.97 -18.37 2.74
N ILE A 160 -3.27 -18.45 2.98
CA ILE A 160 -4.28 -17.97 2.05
C ILE A 160 -4.15 -16.45 1.86
N ARG A 161 -3.96 -15.68 2.94
CA ARG A 161 -3.72 -14.24 2.91
C ARG A 161 -2.59 -13.88 1.93
N GLU A 162 -1.44 -14.54 2.08
CA GLU A 162 -0.27 -14.32 1.24
C GLU A 162 -0.56 -14.68 -0.24
N LYS A 163 -1.25 -15.81 -0.49
CA LYS A 163 -1.63 -16.22 -1.85
C LYS A 163 -2.56 -15.22 -2.52
N VAL A 164 -3.53 -14.68 -1.78
CA VAL A 164 -4.47 -13.67 -2.31
C VAL A 164 -3.74 -12.36 -2.60
N ILE A 165 -2.87 -11.89 -1.70
CA ILE A 165 -2.04 -10.70 -1.95
C ILE A 165 -1.19 -10.89 -3.21
N ASN A 166 -0.52 -12.05 -3.34
CA ASN A 166 0.28 -12.38 -4.52
C ASN A 166 -0.58 -12.39 -5.80
N PHE A 167 -1.78 -12.98 -5.76
CA PHE A 167 -2.70 -12.98 -6.89
C PHE A 167 -3.13 -11.56 -7.29
N VAL A 168 -3.53 -10.73 -6.32
CA VAL A 168 -3.94 -9.34 -6.56
C VAL A 168 -2.77 -8.54 -7.16
N ARG A 169 -1.57 -8.67 -6.61
CA ARG A 169 -0.35 -8.04 -7.12
C ARG A 169 -0.05 -8.45 -8.56
N ASP A 170 -0.08 -9.74 -8.86
CA ASP A 170 0.47 -10.27 -10.12
C ASP A 170 -0.56 -10.32 -11.25
N LYS A 171 -1.86 -10.37 -10.93
CA LYS A 171 -2.94 -10.56 -11.90
C LYS A 171 -3.91 -9.40 -11.98
N VAL A 172 -4.18 -8.70 -10.87
CA VAL A 172 -5.18 -7.62 -10.84
C VAL A 172 -4.53 -6.27 -11.10
N PHE A 173 -3.48 -5.92 -10.34
CA PHE A 173 -2.83 -4.61 -10.44
C PHE A 173 -2.30 -4.26 -11.84
N PRO A 174 -1.71 -5.19 -12.63
CA PRO A 174 -1.18 -4.88 -13.95
C PRO A 174 -2.25 -4.46 -14.97
N ILE A 175 -3.49 -4.94 -14.80
CA ILE A 175 -4.61 -4.70 -15.73
C ILE A 175 -5.65 -3.75 -15.14
N LYS A 176 -5.29 -2.95 -14.12
CA LYS A 176 -6.19 -1.99 -13.47
C LYS A 176 -6.98 -1.10 -14.44
N ALA A 177 -6.38 -0.70 -15.56
CA ALA A 177 -7.03 0.16 -16.57
C ALA A 177 -8.11 -0.59 -17.39
N GLU A 178 -8.03 -1.92 -17.48
CA GLU A 178 -9.08 -2.76 -18.05
C GLU A 178 -10.22 -2.94 -17.04
N LEU A 179 -9.88 -3.30 -15.81
CA LEU A 179 -10.84 -3.73 -14.77
C LEU A 179 -11.56 -2.57 -14.06
N LEU A 180 -10.85 -1.51 -13.67
CA LEU A 180 -11.42 -0.46 -12.81
C LEU A 180 -12.25 0.51 -13.66
N LYS A 181 -13.47 0.10 -14.00
CA LYS A 181 -14.45 0.90 -14.77
C LYS A 181 -15.85 0.83 -14.13
N PRO A 182 -16.56 1.97 -13.95
CA PRO A 182 -16.12 3.35 -14.18
C PRO A 182 -14.92 3.75 -13.30
N GLN A 183 -13.98 4.50 -13.87
CA GLN A 183 -12.64 4.69 -13.28
C GLN A 183 -12.67 5.26 -11.87
N GLU A 184 -13.29 6.42 -11.65
CA GLU A 184 -13.27 7.10 -10.36
C GLU A 184 -13.93 6.27 -9.25
N GLU A 185 -15.09 5.65 -9.53
CA GLU A 185 -15.80 4.81 -8.56
C GLU A 185 -14.99 3.57 -8.19
N MET A 186 -14.43 2.87 -9.19
CA MET A 186 -13.71 1.63 -8.96
C MET A 186 -12.33 1.84 -8.35
N GLU A 187 -11.64 2.93 -8.70
CA GLU A 187 -10.42 3.35 -8.02
C GLU A 187 -10.70 3.75 -6.56
N ARG A 188 -11.83 4.39 -6.26
CA ARG A 188 -12.24 4.68 -4.87
C ARG A 188 -12.51 3.38 -4.12
N HIS A 189 -13.27 2.46 -4.71
CA HIS A 189 -13.60 1.17 -4.10
C HIS A 189 -12.36 0.37 -3.72
N ILE A 190 -11.41 0.19 -4.65
CA ILE A 190 -10.17 -0.54 -4.34
C ILE A 190 -9.29 0.20 -3.34
N THR A 191 -9.33 1.54 -3.33
CA THR A 191 -8.61 2.34 -2.31
C THR A 191 -9.16 2.07 -0.92
N ASP A 192 -10.49 2.04 -0.77
CA ASP A 192 -11.13 1.75 0.51
C ASP A 192 -10.87 0.31 0.98
N LEU A 193 -10.86 -0.65 0.05
CA LEU A 193 -10.47 -2.03 0.35
C LEU A 193 -9.01 -2.12 0.81
N ILE A 194 -8.08 -1.47 0.10
CA ILE A 194 -6.67 -1.44 0.50
C ILE A 194 -6.55 -0.84 1.89
N LYS A 195 -7.11 0.33 2.15
CA LYS A 195 -7.03 1.02 3.46
C LYS A 195 -7.49 0.14 4.62
N LYS A 196 -8.58 -0.61 4.44
CA LYS A 196 -9.07 -1.56 5.46
C LYS A 196 -8.09 -2.71 5.75
N SER A 197 -7.26 -3.06 4.77
CA SER A 197 -6.28 -4.12 4.87
C SER A 197 -4.88 -3.65 5.28
N LEU A 198 -4.65 -2.37 5.63
CA LEU A 198 -3.30 -1.85 5.94
C LEU A 198 -2.87 -1.97 7.41
N GLU A 199 -3.74 -2.32 8.36
CA GLU A 199 -3.33 -2.35 9.78
C GLU A 199 -2.35 -3.49 10.12
N ASP A 200 -2.50 -4.66 9.48
CA ASP A 200 -1.62 -5.82 9.70
C ASP A 200 -0.90 -6.23 8.41
N VAL A 201 -0.04 -5.34 7.93
CA VAL A 201 0.78 -5.58 6.73
C VAL A 201 2.26 -5.50 7.03
N THR A 202 3.03 -6.32 6.33
CA THR A 202 4.48 -6.19 6.32
C THR A 202 4.91 -4.90 5.62
N GLY A 203 6.13 -4.41 5.88
CA GLY A 203 6.65 -3.23 5.17
C GLY A 203 6.74 -3.40 3.65
N ILE A 204 6.88 -4.65 3.16
CA ILE A 204 6.89 -4.97 1.73
C ILE A 204 5.48 -4.85 1.14
N GLU A 205 4.48 -5.41 1.84
CA GLU A 205 3.07 -5.32 1.45
C GLU A 205 2.58 -3.87 1.47
N PHE A 206 2.92 -3.11 2.51
CA PHE A 206 2.59 -1.69 2.61
C PHE A 206 3.14 -0.91 1.41
N ARG A 207 4.43 -1.09 1.08
CA ARG A 207 5.05 -0.44 -0.08
C ARG A 207 4.36 -0.83 -1.38
N MET A 208 4.08 -2.12 -1.58
CA MET A 208 3.37 -2.61 -2.76
C MET A 208 1.99 -1.94 -2.90
N PHE A 209 1.20 -1.86 -1.82
CA PHE A 209 -0.10 -1.18 -1.85
C PHE A 209 0.03 0.31 -2.14
N MET A 210 0.99 0.98 -1.51
CA MET A 210 1.20 2.41 -1.72
C MET A 210 1.68 2.73 -3.15
N ASP A 211 2.53 1.89 -3.73
CA ASP A 211 2.95 2.02 -5.13
C ASP A 211 1.79 1.76 -6.10
N PHE A 212 0.92 0.81 -5.78
CA PHE A 212 -0.31 0.61 -6.55
C PHE A 212 -1.25 1.82 -6.46
N LEU A 213 -1.49 2.35 -5.25
CA LEU A 213 -2.34 3.54 -5.05
C LEU A 213 -1.80 4.74 -5.84
N LYS A 214 -0.47 4.99 -5.82
CA LYS A 214 0.18 6.03 -6.63
C LYS A 214 -0.09 5.89 -8.13
N SER A 215 -0.30 4.67 -8.60
CA SER A 215 -0.54 4.37 -10.02
C SER A 215 -1.98 4.62 -10.47
N LEU A 216 -2.91 4.88 -9.54
CA LEU A 216 -4.31 5.19 -9.84
C LEU A 216 -4.47 6.64 -10.30
N SER A 217 -5.45 6.93 -11.16
CA SER A 217 -5.70 8.31 -11.60
C SER A 217 -6.10 9.26 -10.46
N LEU A 218 -6.77 8.73 -9.43
CA LEU A 218 -7.12 9.45 -8.20
C LEU A 218 -5.91 10.07 -7.48
N PHE A 219 -4.72 9.47 -7.67
CA PHE A 219 -3.51 9.76 -6.90
C PHE A 219 -2.26 10.00 -7.76
N GLY A 220 -2.35 9.77 -9.07
CA GLY A 220 -1.27 9.95 -10.02
C GLY A 220 -0.79 11.40 -10.11
N GLU A 221 0.23 11.67 -10.91
CA GLU A 221 0.95 12.96 -10.95
C GLU A 221 0.03 14.19 -11.10
N LYS A 222 -1.05 14.06 -11.89
CA LYS A 222 -2.00 15.14 -12.18
C LYS A 222 -3.09 15.33 -11.12
N ALA A 223 -3.11 14.49 -10.08
CA ALA A 223 -4.12 14.57 -9.03
C ALA A 223 -3.94 15.85 -8.20
N PRO A 224 -5.05 16.49 -7.76
CA PRO A 224 -5.00 17.67 -6.89
C PRO A 224 -4.28 17.39 -5.56
N ALA A 225 -3.66 18.42 -4.98
CA ALA A 225 -2.94 18.32 -3.72
C ALA A 225 -3.81 17.79 -2.57
N GLU A 226 -5.11 18.05 -2.59
CA GLU A 226 -6.08 17.55 -1.61
C GLU A 226 -6.14 16.02 -1.58
N ARG A 227 -5.88 15.34 -2.72
CA ARG A 227 -5.81 13.87 -2.78
C ARG A 227 -4.55 13.34 -2.10
N MET A 228 -3.48 14.13 -2.05
CA MET A 228 -2.25 13.75 -1.34
C MET A 228 -2.45 13.70 0.17
N LYS A 229 -3.41 14.50 0.70
CA LYS A 229 -3.81 14.45 2.11
C LYS A 229 -4.31 13.07 2.54
N GLU A 230 -4.98 12.36 1.63
CA GLU A 230 -5.46 11.00 1.90
C GLU A 230 -4.28 10.01 1.99
N LEU A 231 -3.38 10.03 1.02
CA LEU A 231 -2.21 9.14 0.98
C LEU A 231 -1.25 9.38 2.14
N ILE A 232 -0.99 10.65 2.48
CA ILE A 232 -0.14 10.94 3.63
C ILE A 232 -0.82 10.51 4.93
N GLY A 233 -2.14 10.64 5.04
CA GLY A 233 -2.89 10.15 6.20
C GLY A 233 -2.76 8.64 6.41
N ILE A 234 -2.68 7.88 5.32
CA ILE A 234 -2.41 6.43 5.37
C ILE A 234 -1.00 6.16 5.93
N ILE A 235 0.02 6.87 5.44
CA ILE A 235 1.41 6.70 5.89
C ILE A 235 1.59 7.17 7.33
N GLU A 236 0.95 8.27 7.72
CA GLU A 236 0.91 8.75 9.11
C GLU A 236 0.30 7.71 10.04
N GLY A 237 -0.78 7.03 9.62
CA GLY A 237 -1.38 5.94 10.36
C GLY A 237 -0.43 4.75 10.52
N GLN A 238 0.24 4.35 9.44
CA GLN A 238 1.22 3.26 9.47
C GLN A 238 2.44 3.58 10.37
N ALA A 239 2.85 4.84 10.41
CA ALA A 239 3.96 5.31 11.23
C ALA A 239 3.64 5.34 12.73
N ASP A 240 2.37 5.20 13.11
CA ASP A 240 1.88 5.24 14.49
C ASP A 240 2.41 6.45 15.29
N LEU A 241 2.20 7.65 14.74
CA LEU A 241 2.72 8.90 15.30
C LEU A 241 2.05 9.31 16.63
N ASP A 242 1.13 8.51 17.16
CA ASP A 242 0.53 8.68 18.48
C ASP A 242 1.16 7.74 19.53
N ALA A 243 1.96 6.75 19.11
CA ALA A 243 2.63 5.82 20.00
C ALA A 243 3.73 6.47 20.85
N GLN A 244 3.92 5.92 22.06
CA GLN A 244 5.02 6.29 22.92
C GLN A 244 6.35 5.87 22.28
N PHE A 245 7.25 6.84 22.09
CA PHE A 245 8.57 6.57 21.55
C PHE A 245 9.47 5.81 22.53
N ASN A 246 10.14 4.76 22.05
CA ASN A 246 11.13 4.00 22.79
C ASN A 246 12.40 3.83 21.94
N VAL A 247 13.53 4.33 22.44
CA VAL A 247 14.84 4.25 21.75
C VAL A 247 15.29 2.80 21.51
N SER A 248 14.87 1.88 22.37
CA SER A 248 15.22 0.45 22.25
C SER A 248 14.36 -0.28 21.22
N ASP A 249 13.27 0.33 20.77
CA ASP A 249 12.37 -0.24 19.77
C ASP A 249 12.91 0.03 18.36
N ALA A 250 13.76 -0.90 17.92
CA ALA A 250 14.36 -0.89 16.61
C ALA A 250 13.32 -0.86 15.48
N ASP A 251 12.27 -1.67 15.61
CA ASP A 251 11.28 -1.87 14.57
C ASP A 251 10.41 -0.62 14.38
N HIS A 252 10.05 0.05 15.47
CA HIS A 252 9.33 1.33 15.39
C HIS A 252 10.18 2.41 14.72
N ILE A 253 11.48 2.52 15.05
CA ILE A 253 12.35 3.52 14.41
C ILE A 253 12.51 3.24 12.90
N ASP A 254 12.75 1.98 12.52
CA ASP A 254 12.94 1.58 11.13
C ASP A 254 11.63 1.76 10.32
N ARG A 255 10.47 1.51 10.95
CA ARG A 255 9.15 1.79 10.38
C ARG A 255 8.94 3.29 10.16
N LEU A 256 9.27 4.13 11.14
CA LEU A 256 9.16 5.58 11.02
C LEU A 256 10.03 6.11 9.87
N ILE A 257 11.30 5.69 9.79
CA ILE A 257 12.22 6.08 8.72
C ILE A 257 11.67 5.64 7.35
N SER A 258 11.15 4.41 7.25
CA SER A 258 10.52 3.90 6.03
C SER A 258 9.30 4.74 5.63
N CYS A 259 8.48 5.16 6.60
CA CYS A 259 7.33 6.02 6.38
C CYS A 259 7.73 7.43 5.93
N LEU A 260 8.79 8.01 6.51
CA LEU A 260 9.34 9.31 6.08
C LEU A 260 9.76 9.28 4.60
N HIS A 261 10.55 8.27 4.21
CA HIS A 261 10.95 8.09 2.82
C HIS A 261 9.74 7.91 1.88
N MET A 262 8.70 7.19 2.33
CA MET A 262 7.49 6.98 1.54
C MET A 262 6.60 8.22 1.44
N ALA A 263 6.59 9.06 2.47
CA ALA A 263 5.79 10.28 2.55
C ALA A 263 6.39 11.41 1.71
N LEU A 264 7.72 11.46 1.54
CA LEU A 264 8.43 12.55 0.86
C LEU A 264 7.84 12.91 -0.52
N PRO A 265 7.58 11.97 -1.45
CA PRO A 265 7.01 12.31 -2.76
C PRO A 265 5.64 13.00 -2.68
N PHE A 266 4.86 12.75 -1.62
CA PHE A 266 3.56 13.37 -1.41
C PHE A 266 3.69 14.75 -0.77
N VAL A 267 4.66 14.92 0.13
CA VAL A 267 5.00 16.22 0.74
C VAL A 267 5.51 17.19 -0.33
N VAL A 268 6.36 16.73 -1.25
CA VAL A 268 6.82 17.50 -2.42
C VAL A 268 5.63 18.00 -3.26
N ARG A 269 4.55 17.22 -3.33
CA ARG A 269 3.31 17.54 -4.05
C ARG A 269 2.29 18.35 -3.22
N GLY A 270 2.70 18.89 -2.08
CA GLY A 270 1.89 19.79 -1.25
C GLY A 270 1.16 19.13 -0.08
N ALA A 271 1.41 17.86 0.23
CA ALA A 271 0.91 17.26 1.47
C ALA A 271 1.62 17.87 2.70
N SER A 272 0.90 17.97 3.82
CA SER A 272 1.48 18.48 5.07
C SER A 272 2.39 17.44 5.72
N SER A 273 3.58 17.86 6.13
CA SER A 273 4.52 17.06 6.92
C SER A 273 4.44 17.30 8.43
N SER A 274 3.47 18.10 8.89
CA SER A 274 3.46 18.65 10.25
C SER A 274 3.41 17.56 11.33
N LYS A 275 2.65 16.46 11.14
CA LYS A 275 2.59 15.39 12.15
C LYS A 275 3.93 14.69 12.34
N PHE A 276 4.61 14.33 11.25
CA PHE A 276 5.95 13.73 11.29
C PHE A 276 6.93 14.65 12.02
N LEU A 277 6.97 15.93 11.64
CA LEU A 277 7.90 16.89 12.25
C LEU A 277 7.61 17.10 13.73
N ASN A 278 6.33 17.18 14.11
CA ASN A 278 5.93 17.30 15.51
C ASN A 278 6.33 16.08 16.33
N TYR A 279 6.14 14.88 15.80
CA TYR A 279 6.56 13.64 16.46
C TYR A 279 8.07 13.61 16.67
N ILE A 280 8.85 13.85 15.61
CA ILE A 280 10.31 13.87 15.66
C ILE A 280 10.81 14.93 16.66
N ASN A 281 10.28 16.15 16.59
CA ASN A 281 10.69 17.24 17.47
C ASN A 281 10.38 16.96 18.95
N LYS A 282 9.20 16.40 19.23
CA LYS A 282 8.72 16.20 20.60
C LYS A 282 9.36 14.98 21.27
N TYR A 283 9.54 13.88 20.55
CA TYR A 283 9.88 12.59 21.16
C TYR A 283 11.26 12.07 20.79
N ILE A 284 11.76 12.37 19.59
CA ILE A 284 13.00 11.78 19.08
C ILE A 284 14.20 12.67 19.34
N ILE A 285 14.09 13.96 19.02
CA ILE A 285 15.22 14.90 19.20
C ILE A 285 15.72 14.96 20.65
N PRO A 286 14.86 14.98 21.69
CA PRO A 286 15.34 15.01 23.08
C PRO A 286 16.22 13.82 23.47
N VAL A 287 16.07 12.68 22.80
CA VAL A 287 16.83 11.44 23.06
C VAL A 287 17.72 11.06 21.87
N PHE A 288 17.96 11.99 20.93
CA PHE A 288 18.61 11.71 19.66
C PHE A 288 19.97 11.02 19.82
N ASP A 289 20.77 11.40 20.81
CA ASP A 289 22.09 10.80 21.06
C ASP A 289 22.05 9.34 21.47
N GLN A 290 20.92 8.86 21.98
CA GLN A 290 20.74 7.47 22.39
C GLN A 290 20.46 6.56 21.18
N LEU A 291 20.15 7.14 20.02
CA LEU A 291 19.89 6.38 18.80
C LEU A 291 21.18 5.78 18.20
N PRO A 292 21.08 4.61 17.54
CA PRO A 292 22.18 4.05 16.75
C PRO A 292 22.67 5.00 15.65
N GLY A 293 23.96 4.93 15.31
CA GLY A 293 24.63 5.85 14.37
C GLY A 293 24.00 5.91 12.98
N GLU A 294 23.60 4.77 12.41
CA GLU A 294 22.96 4.69 11.09
C GLU A 294 21.58 5.37 11.09
N ARG A 295 20.74 5.04 12.07
CA ARG A 295 19.40 5.64 12.25
C ARG A 295 19.45 7.15 12.46
N LYS A 296 20.48 7.67 13.13
CA LYS A 296 20.72 9.12 13.25
C LYS A 296 20.94 9.77 11.88
N VAL A 297 21.75 9.16 11.02
CA VAL A 297 21.99 9.67 9.65
C VAL A 297 20.68 9.71 8.88
N ASP A 298 19.93 8.63 8.89
CA ASP A 298 18.70 8.52 8.09
C ASP A 298 17.62 9.51 8.56
N LEU A 299 17.45 9.68 9.87
CA LEU A 299 16.53 10.68 10.43
C LEU A 299 16.94 12.11 10.08
N LEU A 300 18.24 12.44 10.17
CA LEU A 300 18.72 13.78 9.79
C LEU A 300 18.57 14.02 8.29
N ARG A 301 18.81 13.01 7.46
CA ARG A 301 18.57 13.10 6.01
C ARG A 301 17.10 13.34 5.71
N SER A 302 16.18 12.59 6.33
CA SER A 302 14.74 12.83 6.18
C SER A 302 14.34 14.25 6.63
N LEU A 303 14.87 14.74 7.76
CA LEU A 303 14.60 16.12 8.20
C LEU A 303 15.12 17.17 7.20
N ALA A 304 16.28 16.93 6.59
CA ALA A 304 16.84 17.78 5.56
C ALA A 304 15.94 17.80 4.31
N GLU A 305 15.50 16.64 3.83
CA GLU A 305 14.62 16.49 2.65
C GLU A 305 13.24 17.12 2.87
N PHE A 306 12.71 17.07 4.08
CA PHE A 306 11.41 17.67 4.41
C PHE A 306 11.48 19.18 4.65
N SER A 307 12.66 19.71 5.01
CA SER A 307 12.87 21.11 5.40
C SER A 307 12.40 22.16 4.38
N PRO A 308 12.51 21.98 3.05
CA PRO A 308 12.01 22.94 2.06
C PRO A 308 10.48 23.03 2.04
N TYR A 309 9.78 21.97 2.43
CA TYR A 309 8.32 21.85 2.33
C TYR A 309 7.58 22.15 3.64
N THR A 310 8.29 22.50 4.71
CA THR A 310 7.68 22.85 6.00
C THR A 310 6.89 24.16 5.95
N THR A 311 5.87 24.29 6.79
CA THR A 311 5.17 25.57 6.98
C THR A 311 5.99 26.51 7.88
N PRO A 312 5.71 27.83 7.89
CA PRO A 312 6.31 28.76 8.85
C PRO A 312 6.02 28.37 10.31
N GLN A 313 4.86 27.77 10.58
CA GLN A 313 4.50 27.31 11.93
C GLN A 313 5.38 26.13 12.35
N ASP A 314 5.47 25.09 11.52
CA ASP A 314 6.35 23.94 11.78
C ASP A 314 7.79 24.40 11.96
N SER A 315 8.26 25.30 11.08
CA SER A 315 9.61 25.86 11.14
C SER A 315 9.88 26.55 12.46
N ARG A 316 8.94 27.35 12.97
CA ARG A 316 9.07 28.03 14.27
C ARG A 316 9.21 27.03 15.42
N GLN A 317 8.48 25.94 15.38
CA GLN A 317 8.50 24.92 16.43
C GLN A 317 9.77 24.06 16.37
N MET A 318 10.26 23.77 15.17
CA MET A 318 11.40 22.89 14.97
C MET A 318 12.76 23.60 15.15
N LEU A 319 12.84 24.88 14.77
CA LEU A 319 14.09 25.63 14.73
C LEU A 319 14.91 25.62 16.04
N PRO A 320 14.33 25.79 17.25
CA PRO A 320 15.11 25.77 18.48
C PRO A 320 15.87 24.45 18.70
N SER A 321 15.22 23.31 18.45
CA SER A 321 15.82 21.99 18.64
C SER A 321 16.91 21.72 17.60
N ILE A 322 16.74 22.18 16.35
CA ILE A 322 17.78 22.09 15.32
C ILE A 322 19.01 22.94 15.69
N VAL A 323 18.82 24.15 16.21
CA VAL A 323 19.94 24.99 16.68
C VAL A 323 20.69 24.31 17.84
N GLN A 324 19.98 23.67 18.77
CA GLN A 324 20.62 22.94 19.87
C GLN A 324 21.46 21.76 19.37
N LEU A 325 20.94 20.95 18.43
CA LEU A 325 21.69 19.86 17.82
C LEU A 325 22.92 20.37 17.06
N LEU A 326 22.79 21.47 16.30
CA LEU A 326 23.91 22.11 15.62
C LEU A 326 25.00 22.54 16.60
N LYS A 327 24.64 23.25 17.67
CA LYS A 327 25.60 23.67 18.71
C LYS A 327 26.33 22.48 19.32
N LYS A 328 25.61 21.37 19.57
CA LYS A 328 26.19 20.15 20.11
C LYS A 328 27.21 19.54 19.14
N TYR A 329 26.81 19.24 17.91
CA TYR A 329 27.64 18.51 16.95
C TYR A 329 28.71 19.38 16.24
N MET A 330 28.62 20.71 16.33
CA MET A 330 29.61 21.62 15.75
C MET A 330 30.72 22.09 16.71
N THR A 331 30.83 21.51 17.92
CA THR A 331 31.84 21.89 18.92
C THR A 331 33.26 21.37 18.61
N TRP A 332 33.92 21.95 17.61
CA TRP A 332 35.26 21.57 17.11
C TRP A 332 36.41 21.60 18.17
N LYS A 333 36.20 22.01 19.43
CA LYS A 333 37.33 22.33 20.35
C LYS A 333 37.25 21.87 21.81
N LYS A 334 36.27 21.07 22.25
CA LYS A 334 36.21 20.69 23.69
C LYS A 334 36.53 19.22 24.01
N THR A 335 36.37 18.27 23.08
CA THR A 335 36.43 16.83 23.44
C THR A 335 37.43 15.97 22.65
N GLY A 336 38.05 16.48 21.57
CA GLY A 336 38.98 15.67 20.75
C GLY A 336 38.27 14.60 19.90
N GLU A 337 36.94 14.59 19.89
CA GLU A 337 36.12 13.73 19.03
C GLU A 337 36.07 14.27 17.60
N GLU A 338 36.17 13.39 16.60
CA GLU A 338 36.04 13.75 15.19
C GLU A 338 34.61 14.23 14.88
N MET A 339 34.50 15.37 14.21
CA MET A 339 33.23 15.94 13.78
C MET A 339 32.57 15.06 12.71
N ASN A 340 31.32 14.67 12.92
CA ASN A 340 30.54 13.96 11.91
C ASN A 340 29.99 14.95 10.87
N PHE A 341 30.70 15.07 9.74
CA PHE A 341 30.36 16.00 8.65
C PHE A 341 28.96 15.76 8.07
N THR A 342 28.50 14.51 8.01
CA THR A 342 27.16 14.16 7.52
C THR A 342 26.06 14.75 8.42
N TYR A 343 26.23 14.66 9.74
CA TYR A 343 25.26 15.24 10.68
C TYR A 343 25.19 16.75 10.53
N VAL A 344 26.36 17.39 10.44
CA VAL A 344 26.46 18.85 10.31
C VAL A 344 25.85 19.32 8.99
N GLU A 345 26.08 18.62 7.89
CA GLU A 345 25.49 18.93 6.58
C GLU A 345 23.96 18.91 6.62
N CYS A 346 23.37 17.80 7.09
CA CYS A 346 21.92 17.67 7.17
C CYS A 346 21.32 18.74 8.10
N LEU A 347 21.90 18.96 9.27
CA LEU A 347 21.41 19.93 10.25
C LEU A 347 21.51 21.37 9.74
N LEU A 348 22.60 21.73 9.03
CA LEU A 348 22.75 23.06 8.45
C LEU A 348 21.77 23.28 7.31
N TYR A 349 21.53 22.27 6.47
CA TYR A 349 20.53 22.33 5.42
C TYR A 349 19.13 22.54 5.99
N THR A 350 18.75 21.75 6.98
CA THR A 350 17.49 21.92 7.70
C THR A 350 17.41 23.33 8.31
N PHE A 351 18.43 23.76 9.05
CA PHE A 351 18.47 25.10 9.65
C PHE A 351 18.27 26.20 8.61
N HIS A 352 18.97 26.15 7.48
CA HIS A 352 18.86 27.15 6.41
C HIS A 352 17.41 27.34 5.95
N HIS A 353 16.72 26.24 5.61
CA HIS A 353 15.34 26.27 5.13
C HIS A 353 14.35 26.72 6.19
N LEU A 354 14.48 26.24 7.43
CA LEU A 354 13.61 26.65 8.53
C LEU A 354 13.81 28.13 8.87
N ALA A 355 15.08 28.56 8.98
CA ALA A 355 15.45 29.91 9.38
C ALA A 355 14.94 30.97 8.39
N HIS A 356 15.00 30.67 7.09
CA HIS A 356 14.50 31.54 6.02
C HIS A 356 12.98 31.79 6.15
N LYS A 357 12.21 30.81 6.61
CA LYS A 357 10.75 30.91 6.77
C LYS A 357 10.32 31.68 8.01
N VAL A 358 11.19 31.77 9.02
CA VAL A 358 10.88 32.43 10.31
C VAL A 358 11.99 33.37 10.77
N PRO A 359 12.33 34.42 9.99
CA PRO A 359 13.48 35.29 10.24
C PRO A 359 13.47 35.89 11.67
N ASN A 360 12.32 36.32 12.18
CA ASN A 360 12.22 36.88 13.53
C ASN A 360 12.61 35.88 14.63
N ALA A 361 12.20 34.61 14.51
CA ALA A 361 12.56 33.57 15.46
C ALA A 361 14.05 33.21 15.34
N THR A 362 14.55 33.14 14.11
CA THR A 362 15.99 32.94 13.82
C THR A 362 16.84 34.01 14.47
N ASN A 363 16.43 35.27 14.37
CA ASN A 363 17.16 36.41 14.92
C ASN A 363 17.30 36.30 16.44
N SER A 364 16.22 36.01 17.15
CA SER A 364 16.27 35.79 18.60
C SER A 364 17.16 34.61 18.99
N LEU A 365 17.14 33.51 18.23
CA LEU A 365 17.93 32.31 18.52
C LEU A 365 19.43 32.45 18.20
N CYS A 366 19.76 33.20 17.15
CA CYS A 366 21.14 33.44 16.71
C CYS A 366 21.74 34.74 17.29
N GLY A 367 20.93 35.49 18.04
CA GLY A 367 21.29 36.75 18.67
C GLY A 367 21.46 37.95 17.75
N TYR A 368 20.82 37.94 16.58
CA TYR A 368 20.78 39.11 15.70
C TYR A 368 19.73 40.11 16.20
N LYS A 369 20.15 41.35 16.48
CA LYS A 369 19.25 42.44 16.84
C LYS A 369 18.73 43.11 15.57
N ILE A 370 17.43 43.04 15.29
CA ILE A 370 16.80 43.87 14.28
C ILE A 370 16.05 45.01 14.98
N VAL A 371 16.40 46.24 14.65
CA VAL A 371 15.70 47.46 15.09
C VAL A 371 14.99 48.03 13.85
N THR A 372 13.74 47.65 13.63
CA THR A 372 12.91 48.16 12.51
C THR A 372 12.04 49.35 12.90
N GLY A 373 11.89 49.62 14.20
CA GLY A 373 11.01 50.65 14.75
C GLY A 373 9.54 50.22 14.83
N GLN A 374 9.22 48.94 14.62
CA GLN A 374 7.85 48.42 14.72
C GLN A 374 7.46 48.06 16.16
N PRO A 375 6.17 48.14 16.56
CA PRO A 375 5.74 47.78 17.92
C PRO A 375 6.02 46.32 18.31
N SER A 376 6.18 45.43 17.32
CA SER A 376 6.57 44.03 17.50
C SER A 376 8.07 43.82 17.71
N ASP A 377 8.89 44.84 17.49
CA ASP A 377 10.31 44.80 17.84
C ASP A 377 10.41 44.74 19.36
N ARG A 378 11.05 43.70 19.88
CA ARG A 378 11.31 43.54 21.31
C ARG A 378 12.40 44.52 21.74
N LEU A 379 12.01 45.79 21.83
CA LEU A 379 12.83 46.89 22.31
C LEU A 379 13.30 46.58 23.74
N GLY A 380 14.52 46.06 23.88
CA GLY A 380 15.16 45.82 25.19
C GLY A 380 15.70 44.41 25.43
N GLU A 381 15.46 43.44 24.56
CA GLU A 381 16.09 42.11 24.71
C GLU A 381 17.55 42.14 24.19
N ASP A 382 18.50 41.85 25.08
CA ASP A 382 19.92 41.67 24.75
C ASP A 382 20.18 40.20 24.43
N PHE A 383 20.49 39.90 23.17
CA PHE A 383 20.80 38.55 22.70
C PHE A 383 22.31 38.34 22.46
N SER A 384 23.16 39.24 22.97
CA SER A 384 24.61 39.20 22.74
C SER A 384 25.25 37.89 23.24
N GLU A 385 24.73 37.29 24.32
CA GLU A 385 25.19 35.98 24.79
C GLU A 385 24.89 34.86 23.79
N HIS A 386 23.69 34.84 23.20
CA HIS A 386 23.34 33.86 22.17
C HIS A 386 24.13 34.07 20.88
N TYR A 387 24.41 35.33 20.52
CA TYR A 387 25.27 35.67 19.39
C TYR A 387 26.70 35.19 19.59
N ASN A 388 27.27 35.44 20.78
CA ASN A 388 28.61 34.97 21.13
C ASN A 388 28.69 33.45 21.12
N ASP A 389 27.73 32.75 21.76
CA ASP A 389 27.66 31.28 21.76
C ASP A 389 27.48 30.69 20.35
N PHE A 390 26.64 31.29 19.50
CA PHE A 390 26.44 30.86 18.11
C PHE A 390 27.68 31.07 17.24
N THR A 391 28.40 32.18 17.46
CA THR A 391 29.64 32.52 16.75
C THR A 391 30.83 31.68 17.25
N GLU A 392 30.88 31.39 18.56
CA GLU A 392 31.85 30.49 19.20
C GLU A 392 31.61 29.02 18.85
N SER A 393 30.37 28.63 18.56
CA SER A 393 30.02 27.32 17.98
C SER A 393 30.51 27.16 16.54
N HIS A 394 31.15 28.19 15.96
CA HIS A 394 31.68 28.23 14.59
C HIS A 394 30.64 27.96 13.49
N ILE A 395 29.34 27.97 13.80
CA ILE A 395 28.24 27.80 12.85
C ILE A 395 28.35 28.85 11.74
N CYS A 396 28.54 30.13 12.11
CA CYS A 396 28.81 31.22 11.17
C CYS A 396 30.06 31.01 10.31
N LYS A 397 31.14 30.47 10.89
CA LYS A 397 32.41 30.25 10.17
C LYS A 397 32.31 29.08 9.20
N TYR A 398 31.63 28.00 9.57
CA TYR A 398 31.44 26.83 8.72
C TYR A 398 30.40 27.11 7.62
N TYR A 399 29.31 27.82 7.93
CA TYR A 399 28.38 28.34 6.94
C TYR A 399 29.10 29.21 5.91
N LYS A 400 29.99 30.10 6.37
CA LYS A 400 30.84 30.92 5.51
C LYS A 400 31.88 30.09 4.73
N ARG A 401 32.48 29.05 5.31
CA ARG A 401 33.48 28.17 4.66
C ARG A 401 32.87 27.22 3.62
N ILE A 402 31.65 26.76 3.86
CA ILE A 402 30.82 26.05 2.89
C ILE A 402 30.53 26.97 1.70
N TYR A 403 30.13 28.22 1.98
CA TYR A 403 29.85 29.23 0.98
C TYR A 403 31.12 29.67 0.19
N GLU A 404 32.30 29.58 0.82
CA GLU A 404 33.60 30.02 0.27
C GLU A 404 34.45 28.89 -0.34
N GLY A 405 33.93 27.66 -0.44
CA GLY A 405 34.46 26.64 -1.37
C GLY A 405 35.78 25.97 -0.99
N VAL A 406 35.82 25.20 0.11
CA VAL A 406 36.83 24.14 0.28
C VAL A 406 36.28 22.79 -0.17
N SER A 407 36.42 22.60 -1.48
CA SER A 407 36.67 21.35 -2.23
C SER A 407 35.80 20.11 -1.97
N GLY A 408 34.84 19.87 -2.87
CA GLY A 408 34.43 18.50 -3.20
C GLY A 408 33.02 18.35 -3.78
N TRP A 409 32.03 19.08 -3.26
CA TRP A 409 30.62 18.77 -3.52
C TRP A 409 29.70 20.00 -3.64
N TYR A 410 30.27 21.21 -3.78
CA TYR A 410 29.55 22.44 -3.44
C TYR A 410 29.34 23.55 -4.49
N PRO A 411 29.81 23.49 -5.76
CA PRO A 411 29.43 24.54 -6.73
C PRO A 411 28.01 24.36 -7.31
N ASP A 412 27.47 23.14 -7.24
CA ASP A 412 26.15 22.80 -7.78
C ASP A 412 25.04 22.96 -6.73
N PHE A 413 25.37 23.01 -5.43
CA PHE A 413 24.33 22.90 -4.42
C PHE A 413 23.34 24.08 -4.42
N THR A 414 23.74 25.35 -4.60
CA THR A 414 22.77 26.47 -4.48
C THR A 414 22.15 26.91 -5.82
N ARG A 415 22.87 26.77 -6.92
CA ARG A 415 22.40 27.16 -8.26
C ARG A 415 21.76 25.99 -9.00
N GLU A 416 22.22 24.76 -8.75
CA GLU A 416 21.56 23.54 -9.25
C GLU A 416 20.34 23.15 -8.37
N LEU A 417 20.26 23.54 -7.07
CA LEU A 417 19.00 23.43 -6.28
C LEU A 417 17.89 24.38 -6.73
N GLN A 418 18.20 25.49 -7.41
CA GLN A 418 17.20 26.41 -7.96
C GLN A 418 16.92 26.19 -9.46
N ASP A 419 17.95 25.93 -10.29
CA ASP A 419 17.77 25.82 -11.75
C ASP A 419 17.48 24.38 -12.23
N ARG A 420 17.95 23.30 -11.58
CA ARG A 420 17.62 21.90 -12.02
C ARG A 420 16.28 21.38 -11.52
N PHE A 421 15.65 22.03 -10.54
CA PHE A 421 14.31 21.65 -10.07
C PHE A 421 13.16 22.24 -10.89
N LEU A 422 13.43 23.20 -11.79
CA LEU A 422 12.44 23.84 -12.66
C LEU A 422 12.50 23.41 -14.14
N ASP A 423 13.53 22.68 -14.58
CA ASP A 423 13.71 22.24 -15.99
C ASP A 423 13.68 20.72 -16.20
N VAL A 424 13.23 19.92 -15.22
CA VAL A 424 12.84 18.52 -15.44
C VAL A 424 11.42 18.25 -14.92
N TYR A 425 10.50 19.15 -15.29
CA TYR A 425 9.11 18.84 -15.68
C TYR A 425 8.60 19.91 -16.65
#